data_AF-A0A377BLD4-F1
#
_entry.id   AF-A0A377BLD4-F1
#
_cell.length_a   1.000
_cell.length_b   1.000
_cell.length_c   1.000
_cell.angle_alpha   90.00
_cell.angle_beta   90.00
_cell.angle_gamma   90.00
#
_symmetry.space_group_name_H-M   'P 1'
#
loop_
_entity.id
_entity.type
_entity.pdbx_description
1 polymer ?
#
loop_
_entity_poly.entity_id
_entity_poly.type
_entity_poly.pdbx_seq_one_letter_code
_entity_poly.pdbx_strand_id
1 'polypeptide(L)'
;MLRPNGEVVRVGMGFKPLDFSINDITAWNKSIIGHMAYDSTSWRNAIRLLASGAIKVKPMITHRIGLSQWREGFDAMVDKTAIKVIMTYDFDE
;
A
#
# COMPACT_ATOMS: atom_id res chain seq x y z
N MET A 1 7.93 -7.76 -19.07
CA MET A 1 6.63 -8.35 -19.50
C MET A 1 6.29 -9.50 -18.56
N LEU A 2 5.02 -9.70 -18.18
CA LEU A 2 4.61 -10.82 -17.33
C LEU A 2 4.82 -12.15 -18.07
N ARG A 3 5.39 -13.15 -17.39
CA ARG A 3 5.64 -14.49 -17.94
C ARG A 3 4.32 -15.24 -18.22
N PRO A 4 4.32 -16.26 -19.10
CA PRO A 4 3.17 -17.16 -19.22
C PRO A 4 2.78 -17.77 -17.87
N ASN A 5 1.48 -17.96 -17.62
CA ASN A 5 0.91 -18.40 -16.34
C ASN A 5 1.15 -17.45 -15.16
N GLY A 6 1.57 -16.20 -15.43
CA GLY A 6 1.81 -15.21 -14.38
C GLY A 6 0.54 -14.52 -13.88
N GLU A 7 0.60 -14.01 -12.66
CA GLU A 7 -0.50 -13.31 -12.00
C GLU A 7 -0.21 -11.82 -11.85
N VAL A 8 -1.24 -10.99 -12.07
CA VAL A 8 -1.25 -9.57 -11.70
C VAL A 8 -2.22 -9.39 -10.54
N VAL A 9 -1.69 -9.08 -9.35
CA VAL A 9 -2.49 -8.71 -8.18
C VAL A 9 -2.64 -7.19 -8.16
N ARG A 10 -3.86 -6.71 -8.42
CA ARG A 10 -4.18 -5.29 -8.44
C ARG A 10 -4.59 -4.82 -7.03
N VAL A 11 -3.73 -3.99 -6.45
CA VAL A 11 -3.96 -3.35 -5.13
C VAL A 11 -4.40 -1.89 -5.27
N GLY A 12 -3.89 -1.19 -6.29
CA GLY A 12 -4.19 0.23 -6.51
C GLY A 12 -5.55 0.46 -7.19
N MET A 13 -6.29 1.46 -6.68
CA MET A 13 -7.48 1.98 -7.33
C MET A 13 -7.09 3.10 -8.30
N GLY A 14 -7.64 3.04 -9.51
CA GLY A 14 -7.45 4.07 -10.54
C GLY A 14 -8.73 4.14 -11.36
N PHE A 15 -9.19 5.36 -11.63
CA PHE A 15 -10.51 5.62 -12.21
C PHE A 15 -10.50 5.74 -13.74
N LYS A 16 -9.32 5.84 -14.35
CA LYS A 16 -9.20 5.87 -15.80
C LYS A 16 -9.43 4.47 -16.40
N PRO A 17 -10.13 4.38 -17.54
CA PRO A 17 -10.34 3.11 -18.21
C PRO A 17 -9.02 2.49 -18.70
N LEU A 18 -9.08 1.20 -18.98
CA LEU A 18 -7.95 0.41 -19.43
C LEU A 18 -8.03 0.25 -20.95
N ASP A 19 -7.39 1.15 -21.70
CA ASP A 19 -7.49 1.19 -23.16
C ASP A 19 -6.49 0.24 -23.84
N PHE A 20 -6.52 -1.06 -23.51
CA PHE A 20 -5.71 -2.08 -24.16
C PHE A 20 -6.44 -3.43 -24.31
N SER A 21 -5.99 -4.25 -25.26
CA SER A 21 -6.56 -5.59 -25.50
C SER A 21 -6.18 -6.62 -24.43
N ILE A 22 -7.18 -7.31 -23.89
CA ILE A 22 -6.97 -8.39 -22.92
C ILE A 22 -6.56 -9.73 -23.55
N ASN A 23 -6.35 -9.80 -24.87
CA ASN A 23 -6.01 -11.04 -25.57
C ASN A 23 -4.72 -11.70 -25.04
N ASP A 24 -3.77 -10.91 -24.55
CA ASP A 24 -2.54 -11.39 -23.93
C ASP A 24 -2.79 -12.21 -22.66
N ILE A 25 -3.94 -12.00 -21.99
CA ILE A 25 -4.34 -12.80 -20.83
C ILE A 25 -4.61 -14.23 -21.30
N THR A 26 -5.40 -14.37 -22.36
CA THR A 26 -5.75 -15.68 -22.94
C THR A 26 -4.55 -16.35 -23.60
N ALA A 27 -3.83 -15.64 -24.46
CA ALA A 27 -2.73 -16.21 -25.25
C ALA A 27 -1.56 -16.72 -24.37
N TRP A 28 -1.44 -16.23 -23.14
CA TRP A 28 -0.35 -16.55 -22.23
C TRP A 28 -0.82 -17.09 -20.88
N ASN A 29 -2.10 -17.49 -20.77
CA ASN A 29 -2.71 -18.04 -19.56
C ASN A 29 -2.49 -17.18 -18.29
N LYS A 30 -2.57 -15.85 -18.40
CA LYS A 30 -2.34 -14.96 -17.26
C LYS A 30 -3.60 -14.84 -16.39
N SER A 31 -3.42 -14.46 -15.14
CA SER A 31 -4.53 -14.12 -14.23
C SER A 31 -4.47 -12.65 -13.81
N ILE A 32 -5.63 -12.02 -13.66
CA ILE A 32 -5.78 -10.70 -13.04
C ILE A 32 -6.66 -10.86 -11.80
N ILE A 33 -6.12 -10.48 -10.64
CA ILE A 33 -6.73 -10.68 -9.34
C ILE A 33 -6.92 -9.33 -8.67
N GLY A 34 -8.15 -9.01 -8.26
CA GLY A 34 -8.42 -7.87 -7.40
C GLY A 34 -8.11 -8.19 -5.94
N HIS A 35 -7.50 -7.25 -5.21
CA HIS A 35 -7.23 -7.43 -3.78
C HIS A 35 -7.52 -6.14 -3.01
N MET A 36 -8.46 -6.23 -2.06
CA MET A 36 -8.80 -5.14 -1.17
C MET A 36 -8.27 -5.42 0.24
N ALA A 37 -7.45 -4.51 0.75
CA ALA A 37 -6.92 -4.55 2.12
C ALA A 37 -6.24 -5.89 2.48
N TYR A 38 -6.80 -6.67 3.40
CA TYR A 38 -6.25 -7.90 3.95
C TYR A 38 -7.33 -8.67 4.72
N ASP A 39 -7.08 -9.95 4.98
CA ASP A 39 -7.91 -10.80 5.84
C ASP A 39 -7.28 -11.03 7.23
N SER A 40 -8.00 -11.72 8.11
CA SER A 40 -7.52 -12.00 9.48
C SER A 40 -6.26 -12.88 9.51
N THR A 41 -6.08 -13.72 8.50
CA THR A 41 -4.91 -14.61 8.38
C THR A 41 -3.66 -13.80 8.03
N SER A 42 -3.75 -12.96 7.01
CA SER A 42 -2.68 -12.06 6.58
C SER A 42 -2.26 -11.11 7.70
N TRP A 43 -3.23 -10.57 8.45
CA TRP A 43 -2.96 -9.72 9.61
C TRP A 43 -2.11 -10.43 10.68
N ARG A 44 -2.50 -11.64 11.09
CA ARG A 44 -1.73 -12.43 12.06
C ARG A 44 -0.32 -12.77 11.55
N ASN A 45 -0.19 -13.08 10.27
CA ASN A 45 1.10 -13.36 9.65
C ASN A 45 2.00 -12.11 9.63
N ALA A 46 1.46 -10.94 9.30
CA ALA A 46 2.21 -9.68 9.34
C ALA A 46 2.74 -9.35 10.74
N ILE A 47 1.94 -9.55 11.79
CA ILE A 47 2.39 -9.38 13.18
C ILE A 47 3.54 -10.33 13.51
N ARG A 48 3.45 -11.60 13.11
CA ARG A 48 4.51 -12.59 13.35
C ARG A 48 5.81 -12.22 12.64
N LEU A 49 5.73 -11.76 11.39
CA LEU A 49 6.88 -11.29 10.62
C LEU A 49 7.52 -10.05 11.25
N LEU A 50 6.70 -9.15 11.80
CA LEU A 50 7.19 -7.98 12.51
C LEU A 50 7.89 -8.38 13.82
N ALA A 51 7.27 -9.27 14.60
CA ALA A 51 7.81 -9.76 15.87
C ALA A 51 9.13 -10.53 15.69
N SER A 52 9.28 -11.29 14.60
CA SER A 52 10.53 -12.00 14.29
C SER A 52 11.63 -11.10 13.73
N GLY A 53 11.34 -9.84 13.40
CA GLY A 53 12.27 -8.92 12.76
C GLY A 53 12.50 -9.22 11.26
N ALA A 54 11.72 -10.13 10.66
CA ALA A 54 11.82 -10.47 9.24
C ALA A 54 11.44 -9.29 8.32
N ILE A 55 10.63 -8.35 8.82
CA ILE A 55 10.28 -7.11 8.13
C ILE A 55 10.69 -5.88 8.95
N LYS A 56 11.27 -4.88 8.27
CA LYS A 56 11.66 -3.60 8.88
C LYS A 56 10.69 -2.50 8.48
N VAL A 57 9.69 -2.22 9.32
CA VAL A 57 8.64 -1.24 9.00
C VAL A 57 8.97 0.18 9.46
N LYS A 58 9.87 0.36 10.44
CA LYS A 58 10.22 1.69 10.99
C LYS A 58 10.70 2.69 9.93
N PRO A 59 11.53 2.32 8.93
CA PRO A 59 11.99 3.26 7.90
C PRO A 59 10.86 3.82 7.01
N MET A 60 9.69 3.18 6.96
CA MET A 60 8.53 3.70 6.22
C MET A 60 7.94 4.96 6.88
N ILE A 61 8.15 5.14 8.19
CA ILE A 61 7.66 6.29 8.94
C ILE A 61 8.63 7.45 8.74
N THR A 62 8.30 8.37 7.85
CA THR A 62 9.15 9.53 7.54
C THR A 62 8.82 10.74 8.38
N HIS A 63 7.62 10.84 8.94
CA HIS A 63 7.20 11.95 9.78
C HIS A 63 6.49 11.47 11.04
N ARG A 64 6.80 12.12 12.16
CA ARG A 64 6.10 12.02 13.44
C ARG A 64 5.80 13.44 13.89
N ILE A 65 4.52 13.79 13.92
CA ILE A 65 4.05 15.15 14.18
C ILE A 65 2.86 15.14 15.14
N GLY A 66 2.56 16.29 15.73
CA GLY A 66 1.33 16.50 16.47
C GLY A 66 0.10 16.45 15.56
N LEU A 67 -1.07 16.12 16.11
CA LEU A 67 -2.34 16.19 15.39
C LEU A 67 -2.70 17.66 15.05
N SER A 68 -2.26 18.61 15.86
CA SER A 68 -2.33 20.05 15.56
C SER A 68 -1.70 20.41 14.21
N GLN A 69 -0.69 19.65 13.76
CA GLN A 69 0.04 19.84 12.49
C GLN A 69 -0.54 19.01 11.34
N TRP A 70 -1.80 18.56 11.41
CA TRP A 70 -2.36 17.64 10.43
C TRP A 70 -2.18 18.11 8.98
N ARG A 71 -2.33 19.42 8.69
CA ARG A 71 -2.18 19.98 7.34
C ARG A 71 -0.80 19.72 6.76
N GLU A 72 0.26 20.01 7.52
CA GLU A 72 1.65 19.78 7.11
C GLU A 72 1.88 18.29 6.77
N GLY A 73 1.28 17.39 7.57
CA GLY A 73 1.32 15.96 7.30
C GLY A 73 0.61 15.54 6.02
N PHE A 74 -0.55 16.13 5.71
CA PHE A 74 -1.26 15.87 4.45
C PHE A 74 -0.53 16.47 3.24
N ASP A 75 -0.04 17.70 3.36
CA ASP A 75 0.72 18.39 2.30
C ASP A 75 1.99 17.59 1.95
N ALA A 76 2.72 17.08 2.94
CA ALA A 76 3.89 16.23 2.71
C ALA A 76 3.55 14.91 1.96
N MET A 77 2.34 14.36 2.16
CA MET A 77 1.87 13.18 1.41
C MET A 77 1.48 13.54 -0.03
N VAL A 78 0.84 14.71 -0.24
CA VAL A 78 0.47 15.22 -1.57
C VAL A 78 1.72 15.54 -2.40
N ASP A 79 2.68 16.21 -1.79
CA ASP A 79 3.95 16.63 -2.40
C ASP A 79 4.94 15.46 -2.56
N LYS A 80 4.59 14.27 -2.05
CA LYS A 80 5.40 13.04 -2.11
C LYS A 80 6.76 13.18 -1.41
N THR A 81 6.86 14.07 -0.44
CA THR A 81 8.02 14.20 0.45
C THR A 81 7.91 13.29 1.68
N ALA A 82 6.72 12.72 1.93
CA ALA A 82 6.48 11.70 2.94
C ALA A 82 6.12 10.32 2.35
N ILE A 83 6.45 9.25 3.10
CA ILE A 83 6.00 7.87 2.83
C ILE A 83 4.85 7.51 3.78
N LYS A 84 5.06 7.66 5.09
CA LYS A 84 4.05 7.49 6.13
C LYS A 84 4.23 8.55 7.21
N VAL A 85 3.15 9.29 7.46
CA VAL A 85 3.03 10.23 8.57
C VAL A 85 2.31 9.55 9.73
N ILE A 86 2.87 9.63 10.93
CA ILE A 86 2.21 9.24 12.18
C ILE A 86 1.89 10.52 12.95
N MET A 87 0.61 10.72 13.24
CA MET A 87 0.12 11.84 14.04
C MET A 87 -0.22 11.36 15.44
N THR A 88 0.19 12.11 16.46
CA THR A 88 -0.15 11.87 17.87
C THR A 88 -0.95 13.04 18.41
N TYR A 89 -2.02 12.77 19.15
CA TYR A 89 -2.82 13.81 19.80
C TYR A 89 -1.94 14.65 20.74
N ASP A 90 -1.98 15.97 20.58
CA ASP A 90 -1.09 16.93 21.23
C ASP A 90 -1.83 18.22 21.67
N PHE A 91 -3.16 18.19 21.71
CA PHE A 91 -3.94 19.29 22.27
C PHE A 91 -3.95 19.14 23.80
N ASP A 92 -3.79 20.26 24.51
CA ASP A 92 -4.12 20.32 25.93
C ASP A 92 -5.65 20.14 26.10
N GLU A 93 -6.09 19.55 27.22
CA GLU A 93 -7.52 19.42 27.55
C GLU A 93 -8.26 20.78 27.55
#